data_AF-A0AA91QY14-F1
#
_entry.id   AF-A0AA91QY14-F1
#
_cell.length_a   1.000
_cell.length_b   1.000
_cell.length_c   1.000
_cell.angle_alpha   90.00
_cell.angle_beta   90.00
_cell.angle_gamma   90.00
#
_symmetry.space_group_name_H-M   'P 1'
#
loop_
_entity.id
_entity.type
_entity.pdbx_description
1 polymer ?
#
loop_
_entity_poly.entity_id
_entity_poly.type
_entity_poly.pdbx_seq_one_letter_code
_entity_poly.pdbx_strand_id
1 'polypeptide(L)'
;MKVQAQASPASHERQTDMSKLRLLLALDALLRENSVSRAAASVGLQPSAMSRLLSQLREEYDDPLFLRTGHGLRPTPLAETLRLRVRALAAETEALFERAGAAAAADPQEQSGWEGAGLIAAPPLSVRPSLMLDGEPTPQAFAAKLARIGDDAAPQRRLARSIATIGTGAGRSRPLSEAEAEDALTIILAGEADPVQIGALMVALQYRGATAVEIAGFVKAIRRHVGAVAGSGAADLDWPCYLSPKLKTAPWFLHSARLVASAGYRVMLHGHYGQDGTERGKLEIAAARSGIAICASLEEADSALTGTGIAYLPLPALSPQVYRLLGLYGLMEMRIPLGAAVHLINPLGARTSLLGVANSAARTLSRDIALLLGLKDLTILGNTRDHAEFTPYRQTPVYRLIGGEPADLVVPALPTPPAEARTGLSTREYWEAVWTGAARDERAETTIVTTTAAALLSLGNTSDFETACETARALWTGRSRQMA
;
A
#
# COMPACT_ATOMS: atom_id res chain seq x y z
N MET A 1 -56.23 4.54 38.80
CA MET A 1 -55.26 5.04 37.81
C MET A 1 -53.98 4.20 37.90
N LYS A 2 -53.84 3.18 37.06
CA LYS A 2 -52.57 2.50 36.80
C LYS A 2 -52.54 2.23 35.30
N VAL A 3 -51.87 3.11 34.58
CA VAL A 3 -51.66 3.02 33.13
C VAL A 3 -50.56 1.99 32.91
N GLN A 4 -50.95 0.83 32.38
CA GLN A 4 -50.00 -0.16 31.87
C GLN A 4 -49.55 0.33 30.50
N ALA A 5 -48.30 0.80 30.40
CA ALA A 5 -47.69 1.22 29.16
C ALA A 5 -47.55 0.01 28.23
N GLN A 6 -48.32 -0.02 27.15
CA GLN A 6 -48.11 -0.92 26.02
C GLN A 6 -46.78 -0.52 25.35
N ALA A 7 -45.86 -1.48 25.24
CA ALA A 7 -44.63 -1.30 24.49
C ALA A 7 -44.94 -1.02 23.01
N SER A 8 -44.37 0.06 22.48
CA SER A 8 -44.55 0.50 21.09
C SER A 8 -44.00 -0.54 20.09
N PRO A 9 -44.66 -0.80 18.94
CA PRO A 9 -44.20 -1.79 17.95
C PRO A 9 -42.80 -1.50 17.37
N ALA A 10 -42.36 -0.23 17.37
CA ALA A 10 -41.04 0.18 16.88
C ALA A 10 -39.84 -0.32 17.72
N SER A 11 -40.05 -0.71 18.98
CA SER A 11 -38.96 -1.26 19.82
C SER A 11 -38.69 -2.74 19.56
N HIS A 12 -39.70 -3.50 19.10
CA HIS A 12 -39.53 -4.91 18.74
C HIS A 12 -38.83 -5.08 17.37
N GLU A 13 -39.11 -4.21 16.39
CA GLU A 13 -38.42 -4.23 15.09
C GLU A 13 -36.93 -3.88 15.22
N ARG A 14 -36.57 -2.80 15.93
CA ARG A 14 -35.16 -2.41 16.14
C ARG A 14 -34.34 -3.46 16.91
N GLN A 15 -34.97 -4.16 17.86
CA GLN A 15 -34.33 -5.24 18.61
C GLN A 15 -34.02 -6.44 17.69
N THR A 16 -34.86 -6.67 16.68
CA THR A 16 -34.73 -7.74 15.68
C THR A 16 -33.64 -7.41 14.65
N ASP A 17 -33.50 -6.14 14.26
CA ASP A 17 -32.43 -5.72 13.35
C ASP A 17 -31.05 -5.82 14.01
N MET A 18 -30.95 -5.43 15.29
CA MET A 18 -29.71 -5.53 16.05
C MET A 18 -29.29 -6.97 16.37
N SER A 19 -30.26 -7.88 16.55
CA SER A 19 -29.95 -9.30 16.74
C SER A 19 -29.45 -9.95 15.44
N LYS A 20 -30.05 -9.59 14.29
CA LYS A 20 -29.60 -10.04 12.97
C LYS A 20 -28.19 -9.57 12.63
N LEU A 21 -27.84 -8.32 12.96
CA LEU A 21 -26.47 -7.82 12.77
C LEU A 21 -25.45 -8.62 13.59
N ARG A 22 -25.78 -8.95 14.85
CA ARG A 22 -24.91 -9.78 15.71
C ARG A 22 -24.72 -11.20 15.16
N LEU A 23 -25.76 -11.78 14.56
CA LEU A 23 -25.65 -13.09 13.89
C LEU A 23 -24.68 -13.04 12.71
N LEU A 24 -24.73 -11.98 11.90
CA LEU A 24 -23.81 -11.81 10.76
C LEU A 24 -22.35 -11.61 11.21
N LEU A 25 -22.11 -10.83 12.27
CA LEU A 25 -20.76 -10.66 12.84
C LEU A 25 -20.20 -11.98 13.41
N ALA A 26 -21.06 -12.79 14.05
CA ALA A 26 -20.68 -14.11 14.53
C ALA A 26 -20.37 -15.09 13.38
N LEU A 27 -21.15 -15.02 12.29
CA LEU A 27 -20.90 -15.81 11.08
C LEU A 27 -19.55 -15.46 10.43
N ASP A 28 -19.18 -14.18 10.36
CA ASP A 28 -17.84 -13.75 9.87
C ASP A 28 -16.71 -14.40 10.68
N ALA A 29 -16.82 -14.29 12.01
CA ALA A 29 -15.82 -14.83 12.93
C ALA A 29 -15.67 -16.36 12.79
N LEU A 30 -16.78 -17.09 12.66
CA LEU A 30 -16.77 -18.54 12.46
C LEU A 30 -16.16 -18.95 11.12
N LEU A 31 -16.46 -18.21 10.05
CA LEU A 31 -15.92 -18.45 8.71
C LEU A 31 -14.42 -18.15 8.61
N ARG A 32 -13.91 -17.20 9.40
CA ARG A 32 -12.49 -16.83 9.45
C ARG A 32 -11.67 -17.79 10.30
N GLU A 33 -12.20 -18.18 11.45
CA GLU A 33 -11.43 -18.94 12.45
C GLU A 33 -11.60 -20.46 12.35
N ASN A 34 -12.63 -20.93 11.63
CA ASN A 34 -12.97 -22.36 11.49
C ASN A 34 -13.01 -23.10 12.85
N SER A 35 -13.37 -22.38 13.91
CA SER A 35 -13.40 -22.86 15.30
C SER A 35 -14.29 -21.97 16.14
N VAL A 36 -15.20 -22.58 16.91
CA VAL A 36 -16.11 -21.86 17.81
C VAL A 36 -15.34 -21.07 18.86
N SER A 37 -14.32 -21.66 19.48
CA SER A 37 -13.58 -21.03 20.57
C SER A 37 -12.73 -19.85 20.09
N ARG A 38 -12.05 -20.00 18.94
CA ARG A 38 -11.26 -18.89 18.36
C ARG A 38 -12.15 -17.79 17.79
N ALA A 39 -13.26 -18.15 17.14
CA ALA A 39 -14.26 -17.20 16.68
C ALA A 39 -14.78 -16.37 17.85
N ALA A 40 -15.18 -17.02 18.96
CA ALA A 40 -15.66 -16.35 20.16
C ALA A 40 -14.63 -15.38 20.74
N ALA A 41 -13.38 -15.80 20.87
CA ALA A 41 -12.29 -14.95 21.36
C ALA A 41 -12.08 -13.72 20.47
N SER A 42 -12.17 -13.87 19.14
CA SER A 42 -11.92 -12.79 18.19
C SER A 42 -12.96 -11.66 18.21
N VAL A 43 -14.17 -11.92 18.72
CA VAL A 43 -15.25 -10.93 18.84
C VAL A 43 -15.65 -10.64 20.29
N GLY A 44 -14.81 -11.03 21.26
CA GLY A 44 -15.03 -10.76 22.69
C GLY A 44 -16.19 -11.52 23.34
N LEU A 45 -16.57 -12.67 22.78
CA LEU A 45 -17.66 -13.52 23.28
C LEU A 45 -17.15 -14.77 24.01
N GLN A 46 -18.00 -15.33 24.87
CA GLN A 46 -17.77 -16.66 25.45
C GLN A 46 -18.08 -17.76 24.42
N PRO A 47 -17.35 -18.90 24.42
CA PRO A 47 -17.61 -20.00 23.49
C PRO A 47 -19.06 -20.54 23.55
N SER A 48 -19.68 -20.53 24.73
CA SER A 48 -21.09 -20.91 24.90
C SER A 48 -22.06 -19.92 24.25
N ALA A 49 -21.72 -18.63 24.18
CA ALA A 49 -22.50 -17.62 23.49
C ALA A 49 -22.35 -17.74 21.96
N MET A 50 -21.13 -17.99 21.47
CA MET A 50 -20.88 -18.24 20.05
C MET A 50 -21.61 -19.49 19.54
N SER A 51 -21.66 -20.57 20.34
CA SER A 51 -22.45 -21.76 20.01
C SER A 51 -23.95 -21.47 19.87
N ARG A 52 -24.51 -20.59 20.71
CA ARG A 52 -25.93 -20.19 20.61
C ARG A 52 -26.20 -19.38 19.35
N LEU A 53 -25.31 -18.46 18.99
CA LEU A 53 -25.42 -17.68 17.75
C LEU A 53 -25.31 -18.59 16.52
N LEU A 54 -24.44 -19.60 16.55
CA LEU A 54 -24.36 -20.61 15.49
C LEU A 54 -25.65 -21.44 15.40
N SER A 55 -26.29 -21.83 16.51
CA SER A 55 -27.58 -22.51 16.47
C SER A 55 -28.68 -21.63 15.84
N GLN A 56 -28.73 -20.35 16.19
CA GLN A 56 -29.68 -19.40 15.60
C GLN A 56 -29.44 -19.19 14.10
N LEU A 57 -28.17 -19.11 13.69
CA LEU A 57 -27.81 -19.05 12.27
C LEU A 57 -28.26 -20.31 11.50
N ARG A 58 -28.17 -21.49 12.11
CA ARG A 58 -28.64 -22.74 11.48
C ARG A 58 -30.15 -22.76 11.29
N GLU A 59 -30.89 -22.26 12.27
CA GLU A 59 -32.35 -22.14 12.18
C GLU A 59 -32.77 -21.12 11.12
N GLU A 60 -32.09 -19.97 11.03
CA GLU A 60 -32.42 -18.91 10.07
C GLU A 60 -32.13 -19.32 8.61
N TYR A 61 -31.04 -20.04 8.37
CA TYR A 61 -30.62 -20.46 7.03
C TYR A 61 -31.12 -21.86 6.63
N ASP A 62 -31.74 -22.59 7.56
CA ASP A 62 -32.09 -24.01 7.41
C ASP A 62 -30.92 -24.87 6.86
N ASP A 63 -29.70 -24.57 7.33
CA ASP A 63 -28.46 -25.21 6.90
C ASP A 63 -27.53 -25.42 8.10
N PRO A 64 -26.78 -26.53 8.19
CA PRO A 64 -25.83 -26.76 9.28
C PRO A 64 -24.72 -25.70 9.38
N LEU A 65 -24.44 -24.98 8.28
CA LEU A 65 -23.42 -23.96 8.01
C LEU A 65 -21.97 -24.42 8.23
N PHE A 66 -21.73 -25.28 9.21
CA PHE A 66 -20.45 -25.86 9.55
C PHE A 66 -20.62 -27.32 9.98
N LEU A 67 -19.82 -28.20 9.40
CA LEU A 67 -19.66 -29.59 9.76
C LEU A 67 -18.47 -29.75 10.72
N ARG A 68 -18.63 -30.61 11.73
CA ARG A 68 -17.56 -30.88 12.70
C ARG A 68 -16.61 -31.93 12.13
N THR A 69 -15.31 -31.61 12.13
CA THR A 69 -14.24 -32.50 11.66
C THR A 69 -13.17 -32.66 12.74
N GLY A 70 -12.26 -33.63 12.59
CA GLY A 70 -11.14 -33.83 13.53
C GLY A 70 -10.20 -32.61 13.67
N HIS A 71 -10.23 -31.68 12.71
CA HIS A 71 -9.40 -30.47 12.69
C HIS A 71 -10.18 -29.17 12.98
N GLY A 72 -11.45 -29.25 13.42
CA GLY A 72 -12.28 -28.09 13.74
C GLY A 72 -13.57 -28.04 12.95
N LEU A 73 -14.04 -26.83 12.63
CA LEU A 73 -15.24 -26.62 11.83
C LEU A 73 -14.89 -26.51 10.35
N ARG A 74 -15.64 -27.19 9.49
CA ARG A 74 -15.57 -27.03 8.04
C ARG A 74 -16.88 -26.42 7.53
N PRO A 75 -16.86 -25.28 6.84
CA PRO A 75 -18.07 -24.64 6.32
C PRO A 75 -18.76 -25.49 5.24
N THR A 76 -20.09 -25.39 5.15
CA THR A 76 -20.90 -25.96 4.06
C THR A 76 -20.75 -25.13 2.78
N PRO A 77 -21.13 -25.65 1.60
CA PRO A 77 -21.15 -24.86 0.36
C PRO A 77 -21.96 -23.56 0.48
N LEU A 78 -23.09 -23.60 1.20
CA LEU A 78 -23.90 -22.40 1.47
C LEU A 78 -23.11 -21.39 2.30
N ALA A 79 -22.50 -21.80 3.41
CA ALA A 79 -21.69 -20.91 4.26
C ALA A 79 -20.50 -20.32 3.49
N GLU A 80 -19.89 -21.08 2.59
CA GLU A 80 -18.85 -20.60 1.66
C GLU A 80 -19.36 -19.48 0.74
N THR A 81 -20.57 -19.61 0.17
CA THR A 81 -21.16 -18.55 -0.67
C THR A 81 -21.43 -17.24 0.07
N LEU A 82 -21.64 -17.31 1.39
CA LEU A 82 -21.95 -16.14 2.22
C LEU A 82 -20.70 -15.39 2.68
N ARG A 83 -19.52 -16.01 2.63
CA ARG A 83 -18.28 -15.51 3.24
C ARG A 83 -17.93 -14.09 2.85
N LEU A 84 -17.96 -13.77 1.57
CA LEU A 84 -17.56 -12.44 1.10
C LEU A 84 -18.58 -11.35 1.47
N ARG A 85 -19.88 -11.67 1.39
CA ARG A 85 -20.97 -10.73 1.71
C ARG A 85 -20.99 -10.41 3.20
N VAL A 86 -20.82 -11.44 4.03
CA VAL A 86 -20.75 -11.31 5.49
C VAL A 86 -19.49 -10.55 5.92
N ARG A 87 -18.35 -10.81 5.27
CA ARG A 87 -17.09 -10.09 5.54
C ARG A 87 -17.16 -8.60 5.20
N ALA A 88 -17.76 -8.25 4.06
CA ALA A 88 -17.94 -6.86 3.67
C ALA A 88 -18.78 -6.08 4.70
N LEU A 89 -19.89 -6.68 5.15
CA LEU A 89 -20.78 -6.08 6.14
C LEU A 89 -20.12 -5.94 7.52
N ALA A 90 -19.32 -6.93 7.94
CA ALA A 90 -18.54 -6.85 9.17
C ALA A 90 -17.49 -5.74 9.12
N ALA A 91 -16.73 -5.64 8.01
CA ALA A 91 -15.72 -4.60 7.83
C ALA A 91 -16.32 -3.19 7.76
N GLU A 92 -17.48 -3.03 7.14
CA GLU A 92 -18.20 -1.75 7.11
C GLU A 92 -18.73 -1.37 8.49
N THR A 93 -19.24 -2.36 9.26
CA THR A 93 -19.66 -2.14 10.65
C THR A 93 -18.46 -1.66 11.50
N GLU A 94 -17.30 -2.33 11.41
CA GLU A 94 -16.08 -1.90 12.10
C GLU A 94 -15.68 -0.47 11.69
N ALA A 95 -15.68 -0.15 10.39
CA ALA A 95 -15.33 1.17 9.88
C ALA A 95 -16.28 2.28 10.35
N LEU A 96 -17.57 1.98 10.55
CA LEU A 96 -18.55 2.92 11.09
C LEU A 96 -18.32 3.24 12.57
N PHE A 97 -17.86 2.27 13.36
CA PHE A 97 -17.53 2.46 14.78
C PHE A 97 -16.12 3.03 15.02
N GLU A 98 -15.22 2.97 14.02
CA GLU A 98 -13.89 3.60 14.09
C GLU A 98 -13.90 5.13 13.99
N ARG A 99 -15.05 5.79 13.75
CA ARG A 99 -15.16 7.26 13.66
C ARG A 99 -15.82 7.92 14.88
N ALA A 100 -15.04 8.06 15.95
CA ALA A 100 -15.23 9.09 16.98
C ALA A 100 -13.92 9.50 17.69
N GLY A 101 -12.76 9.27 17.07
CA GLY A 101 -11.46 9.68 17.61
C GLY A 101 -10.65 10.49 16.59
N ALA A 102 -10.61 11.81 16.80
CA ALA A 102 -9.74 12.78 16.13
C ALA A 102 -10.03 13.13 14.66
N ALA A 103 -11.20 13.70 14.40
CA ALA A 103 -11.28 14.84 13.50
C ALA A 103 -11.16 16.10 14.36
N ALA A 104 -9.93 16.58 14.59
CA ALA A 104 -9.74 17.92 15.10
C ALA A 104 -10.26 18.89 14.04
N ALA A 105 -11.14 19.79 14.47
CA ALA A 105 -11.76 20.81 13.65
C ALA A 105 -10.72 21.60 12.86
N ALA A 106 -10.98 21.80 11.57
CA ALA A 106 -10.21 22.70 10.73
C ALA A 106 -10.46 24.14 11.20
N ASP A 107 -9.39 24.81 11.63
CA ASP A 107 -9.37 26.25 11.80
C ASP A 107 -9.23 26.90 10.41
N PRO A 108 -10.08 27.85 9.97
CA PRO A 108 -10.09 28.35 8.59
C PRO A 108 -8.95 29.30 8.20
N GLN A 109 -7.88 29.41 8.96
CA GLN A 109 -6.79 30.35 8.67
C GLN A 109 -5.41 29.76 8.98
N GLU A 110 -4.86 28.93 8.09
CA GLU A 110 -3.42 28.68 8.09
C GLU A 110 -2.95 28.24 6.69
N GLN A 111 -2.19 29.11 6.03
CA GLN A 111 -1.59 28.84 4.72
C GLN A 111 -0.53 27.73 4.87
N SER A 112 -0.69 26.65 4.10
CA SER A 112 0.10 25.42 4.29
C SER A 112 1.59 25.59 3.92
N GLY A 113 1.92 26.57 3.07
CA GLY A 113 3.29 26.84 2.61
C GLY A 113 3.87 25.79 1.65
N TRP A 114 3.09 24.77 1.26
CA TRP A 114 3.48 23.68 0.34
C TRP A 114 2.93 23.86 -1.08
N GLU A 115 2.50 25.06 -1.44
CA GLU A 115 1.83 25.34 -2.71
C GLU A 115 2.88 25.59 -3.82
N GLY A 116 2.86 24.74 -4.86
CA GLY A 116 3.72 24.88 -6.04
C GLY A 116 3.12 24.16 -7.26
N ALA A 117 3.36 24.70 -8.46
CA ALA A 117 3.01 24.02 -9.71
C ALA A 117 4.04 22.91 -10.00
N GLY A 118 3.58 21.69 -10.29
CA GLY A 118 4.46 20.58 -10.67
C GLY A 118 5.32 20.97 -11.88
N LEU A 119 6.64 20.75 -11.77
CA LEU A 119 7.65 21.21 -12.75
C LEU A 119 7.54 20.53 -14.13
N ILE A 120 6.80 19.42 -14.25
CA ILE A 120 6.66 18.65 -15.49
C ILE A 120 5.18 18.32 -15.71
N ALA A 121 4.62 18.78 -16.84
CA ALA A 121 3.27 18.45 -17.28
C ALA A 121 3.25 17.09 -18.02
N ALA A 122 2.47 16.12 -17.53
CA ALA A 122 2.36 14.80 -18.16
C ALA A 122 1.33 14.82 -19.32
N PRO A 123 1.66 14.33 -20.54
CA PRO A 123 0.73 14.29 -21.66
C PRO A 123 -0.44 13.32 -21.41
N PRO A 124 -1.60 13.49 -22.09
CA PRO A 124 -2.73 12.58 -22.01
C PRO A 124 -2.38 11.17 -22.50
N LEU A 125 -2.99 10.15 -21.88
CA LEU A 125 -2.98 8.76 -22.41
C LEU A 125 -3.45 8.79 -23.87
N SER A 126 -2.69 8.18 -24.77
CA SER A 126 -3.03 8.07 -26.19
C SER A 126 -4.24 7.15 -26.36
N VAL A 127 -5.38 7.70 -26.80
CA VAL A 127 -6.64 6.97 -27.00
C VAL A 127 -6.97 6.92 -28.49
N ARG A 128 -7.33 5.73 -29.03
CA ARG A 128 -8.03 5.58 -30.31
C ARG A 128 -9.53 5.34 -30.04
N PRO A 129 -10.46 5.76 -30.93
CA PRO A 129 -11.89 5.52 -30.73
C PRO A 129 -12.25 4.05 -30.99
N SER A 130 -13.09 3.47 -30.13
CA SER A 130 -13.59 2.09 -30.20
C SER A 130 -14.92 1.99 -30.96
N LEU A 131 -15.02 1.05 -31.91
CA LEU A 131 -16.29 0.58 -32.48
C LEU A 131 -16.79 -0.65 -31.69
N MET A 132 -18.08 -0.69 -31.38
CA MET A 132 -18.74 -1.84 -30.74
C MET A 132 -18.96 -2.99 -31.73
N LEU A 133 -19.04 -4.23 -31.22
CA LEU A 133 -19.43 -5.42 -31.98
C LEU A 133 -20.54 -6.20 -31.28
N ASP A 134 -21.59 -6.51 -32.03
CA ASP A 134 -22.65 -7.45 -31.68
C ASP A 134 -22.24 -8.90 -31.94
N GLY A 135 -22.75 -9.83 -31.12
CA GLY A 135 -22.63 -11.27 -31.32
C GLY A 135 -21.62 -11.96 -30.39
N GLU A 136 -22.01 -12.20 -29.14
CA GLU A 136 -21.18 -12.94 -28.18
C GLU A 136 -21.16 -14.46 -28.48
N PRO A 137 -19.97 -15.11 -28.52
CA PRO A 137 -19.83 -16.54 -28.72
C PRO A 137 -19.98 -17.36 -27.41
N THR A 138 -20.27 -18.65 -27.55
CA THR A 138 -20.44 -19.59 -26.42
C THR A 138 -19.13 -19.86 -25.64
N PRO A 139 -19.19 -20.31 -24.36
CA PRO A 139 -18.02 -20.55 -23.53
C PRO A 139 -16.99 -21.55 -24.11
N GLN A 140 -17.42 -22.60 -24.83
CA GLN A 140 -16.49 -23.53 -25.50
C GLN A 140 -15.79 -22.90 -26.71
N ALA A 141 -16.50 -22.07 -27.48
CA ALA A 141 -15.93 -21.33 -28.59
C ALA A 141 -14.93 -20.26 -28.12
N PHE A 142 -15.17 -19.68 -26.94
CA PHE A 142 -14.27 -18.73 -26.30
C PHE A 142 -12.94 -19.37 -25.85
N ALA A 143 -13.00 -20.55 -25.20
CA ALA A 143 -11.80 -21.29 -24.79
C ALA A 143 -10.94 -21.73 -25.99
N ALA A 144 -11.55 -22.24 -27.06
CA ALA A 144 -10.83 -22.65 -28.28
C ALA A 144 -10.21 -21.47 -29.04
N LYS A 145 -10.82 -20.29 -28.97
CA LYS A 145 -10.29 -19.04 -29.57
C LYS A 145 -9.10 -18.49 -28.80
N LEU A 146 -9.14 -18.53 -27.46
CA LEU A 146 -8.02 -18.10 -26.61
C LEU A 146 -6.77 -18.94 -26.83
N ALA A 147 -6.93 -20.26 -27.01
CA ALA A 147 -5.82 -21.18 -27.26
C ALA A 147 -5.09 -20.92 -28.61
N ARG A 148 -5.70 -20.20 -29.54
CA ARG A 148 -5.11 -19.84 -30.85
C ARG A 148 -4.38 -18.49 -30.84
N ILE A 149 -4.54 -17.68 -29.79
CA ILE A 149 -3.79 -16.43 -29.64
C ILE A 149 -2.40 -16.82 -29.12
N GLY A 150 -1.43 -16.92 -30.02
CA GLY A 150 -0.02 -17.10 -29.68
C GLY A 150 0.67 -15.77 -29.32
N ASP A 151 1.95 -15.84 -28.96
CA ASP A 151 2.70 -14.66 -28.53
C ASP A 151 3.03 -13.69 -29.68
N ASP A 152 2.91 -14.15 -30.93
CA ASP A 152 3.04 -13.33 -32.14
C ASP A 152 1.74 -12.57 -32.51
N ALA A 153 0.66 -12.76 -31.74
CA ALA A 153 -0.62 -12.08 -32.02
C ALA A 153 -0.53 -10.57 -31.72
N ALA A 154 -1.44 -9.78 -32.32
CA ALA A 154 -1.51 -8.33 -32.08
C ALA A 154 -1.65 -7.99 -30.56
N PRO A 155 -1.04 -6.90 -30.07
CA PRO A 155 -1.02 -6.53 -28.65
C PRO A 155 -2.40 -6.55 -27.98
N GLN A 156 -3.41 -5.99 -28.64
CA GLN A 156 -4.77 -5.93 -28.11
C GLN A 156 -5.40 -7.33 -27.97
N ARG A 157 -5.05 -8.28 -28.85
CA ARG A 157 -5.52 -9.67 -28.75
C ARG A 157 -4.84 -10.40 -27.60
N ARG A 158 -3.55 -10.16 -27.35
CA ARG A 158 -2.83 -10.72 -26.20
C ARG A 158 -3.36 -10.15 -24.88
N LEU A 159 -3.62 -8.84 -24.81
CA LEU A 159 -4.25 -8.23 -23.64
C LEU A 159 -5.67 -8.74 -23.40
N ALA A 160 -6.47 -8.93 -24.46
CA ALA A 160 -7.80 -9.55 -24.35
C ALA A 160 -7.72 -10.99 -23.81
N ARG A 161 -6.68 -11.76 -24.20
CA ARG A 161 -6.39 -13.09 -23.65
C ARG A 161 -6.13 -13.00 -22.14
N SER A 162 -5.30 -12.06 -21.69
CA SER A 162 -5.04 -11.85 -20.25
C SER A 162 -6.32 -11.49 -19.46
N ILE A 163 -7.14 -10.57 -19.98
CA ILE A 163 -8.42 -10.19 -19.37
C ILE A 163 -9.36 -11.40 -19.27
N ALA A 164 -9.49 -12.17 -20.34
CA ALA A 164 -10.30 -13.38 -20.37
C ALA A 164 -9.82 -14.41 -19.35
N THR A 165 -8.51 -14.64 -19.23
CA THR A 165 -7.93 -15.59 -18.27
C THR A 165 -8.33 -15.27 -16.82
N ILE A 166 -8.41 -13.99 -16.45
CA ILE A 166 -8.77 -13.59 -15.07
C ILE A 166 -10.27 -13.28 -14.89
N GLY A 167 -11.01 -13.02 -15.98
CA GLY A 167 -12.36 -12.46 -15.96
C GLY A 167 -13.53 -13.42 -16.23
N THR A 168 -13.28 -14.71 -16.53
CA THR A 168 -14.32 -15.69 -16.94
C THR A 168 -15.27 -16.18 -15.83
N GLY A 169 -15.29 -15.53 -14.66
CA GLY A 169 -16.14 -15.88 -13.53
C GLY A 169 -15.59 -16.96 -12.59
N ALA A 170 -16.25 -17.10 -11.42
CA ALA A 170 -15.81 -17.99 -10.34
C ALA A 170 -15.69 -19.45 -10.81
N GLY A 171 -14.52 -20.06 -10.59
CA GLY A 171 -14.24 -21.46 -10.96
C GLY A 171 -13.72 -21.68 -12.39
N ARG A 172 -13.67 -20.65 -13.23
CA ARG A 172 -13.10 -20.72 -14.59
C ARG A 172 -11.93 -19.78 -14.83
N SER A 173 -11.78 -18.75 -14.00
CA SER A 173 -10.62 -17.86 -14.03
C SER A 173 -9.42 -18.46 -13.30
N ARG A 174 -8.22 -18.06 -13.73
CA ARG A 174 -6.96 -18.29 -12.99
C ARG A 174 -6.15 -17.00 -12.93
N PRO A 175 -5.21 -16.85 -11.98
CA PRO A 175 -4.22 -15.78 -12.03
C PRO A 175 -3.38 -15.85 -13.31
N LEU A 176 -2.87 -14.71 -13.76
CA LEU A 176 -1.86 -14.67 -14.81
C LEU A 176 -0.55 -15.26 -14.29
N SER A 177 0.19 -15.91 -15.17
CA SER A 177 1.60 -16.19 -14.96
C SER A 177 2.40 -14.88 -14.96
N GLU A 178 3.64 -14.94 -14.47
CA GLU A 178 4.52 -13.76 -14.43
C GLU A 178 4.71 -13.15 -15.82
N ALA A 179 4.97 -13.99 -16.83
CA ALA A 179 5.18 -13.56 -18.22
C ALA A 179 3.90 -12.97 -18.84
N GLU A 180 2.72 -13.53 -18.54
CA GLU A 180 1.44 -12.98 -19.00
C GLU A 180 1.12 -11.63 -18.34
N ALA A 181 1.48 -11.45 -17.07
CA ALA A 181 1.33 -10.18 -16.37
C ALA A 181 2.33 -9.13 -16.88
N GLU A 182 3.57 -9.54 -17.15
CA GLU A 182 4.59 -8.68 -17.76
C GLU A 182 4.14 -8.19 -19.14
N ASP A 183 3.76 -9.10 -20.06
CA ASP A 183 3.27 -8.71 -21.40
C ASP A 183 2.04 -7.80 -21.31
N ALA A 184 1.08 -8.13 -20.44
CA ALA A 184 -0.13 -7.32 -20.27
C ALA A 184 0.21 -5.87 -19.87
N LEU A 185 1.11 -5.66 -18.91
CA LEU A 185 1.48 -4.31 -18.50
C LEU A 185 2.44 -3.65 -19.51
N THR A 186 3.30 -4.40 -20.20
CA THR A 186 4.13 -3.87 -21.30
C THR A 186 3.28 -3.28 -22.41
N ILE A 187 2.21 -3.96 -22.84
CA ILE A 187 1.26 -3.46 -23.84
C ILE A 187 0.61 -2.14 -23.39
N ILE A 188 0.23 -2.05 -22.10
CA ILE A 188 -0.37 -0.84 -21.53
C ILE A 188 0.65 0.31 -21.50
N LEU A 189 1.86 0.06 -21.01
CA LEU A 189 2.91 1.08 -20.91
C LEU A 189 3.45 1.53 -22.28
N ALA A 190 3.36 0.68 -23.31
CA ALA A 190 3.65 1.05 -24.69
C ALA A 190 2.55 1.92 -25.34
N GLY A 191 1.40 2.11 -24.68
CA GLY A 191 0.26 2.85 -25.24
C GLY A 191 -0.52 2.07 -26.30
N GLU A 192 -0.36 0.75 -26.36
CA GLU A 192 -0.98 -0.12 -27.37
C GLU A 192 -2.33 -0.70 -26.91
N ALA A 193 -2.68 -0.54 -25.63
CA ALA A 193 -3.93 -1.01 -25.04
C ALA A 193 -5.12 -0.08 -25.32
N ASP A 194 -6.31 -0.65 -25.55
CA ASP A 194 -7.56 0.12 -25.53
C ASP A 194 -7.93 0.50 -24.08
N PRO A 195 -8.40 1.73 -23.79
CA PRO A 195 -8.78 2.14 -22.43
C PRO A 195 -9.81 1.23 -21.76
N VAL A 196 -10.73 0.63 -22.53
CA VAL A 196 -11.70 -0.35 -22.01
C VAL A 196 -10.97 -1.61 -21.54
N GLN A 197 -9.93 -2.05 -22.25
CA GLN A 197 -9.12 -3.19 -21.84
C GLN A 197 -8.32 -2.89 -20.56
N ILE A 198 -7.76 -1.68 -20.45
CA ILE A 198 -7.08 -1.23 -19.21
C ILE A 198 -8.05 -1.28 -18.04
N GLY A 199 -9.23 -0.66 -18.18
CA GLY A 199 -10.26 -0.65 -17.14
C GLY A 199 -10.71 -2.06 -16.75
N ALA A 200 -10.98 -2.92 -17.73
CA ALA A 200 -11.39 -4.30 -17.50
C ALA A 200 -10.33 -5.11 -16.74
N LEU A 201 -9.05 -4.99 -17.13
CA LEU A 201 -7.94 -5.66 -16.45
C LEU A 201 -7.81 -5.18 -14.99
N MET A 202 -7.82 -3.86 -14.77
CA MET A 202 -7.64 -3.28 -13.44
C MET A 202 -8.78 -3.66 -12.49
N VAL A 203 -10.03 -3.62 -12.96
CA VAL A 203 -11.20 -4.00 -12.16
C VAL A 203 -11.19 -5.49 -11.84
N ALA A 204 -10.89 -6.35 -12.82
CA ALA A 204 -10.83 -7.79 -12.60
C ALA A 204 -9.73 -8.17 -11.59
N LEU A 205 -8.55 -7.56 -11.69
CA LEU A 205 -7.46 -7.75 -10.72
C LEU A 205 -7.80 -7.20 -9.34
N GLN A 206 -8.42 -6.03 -9.26
CA GLN A 206 -8.79 -5.40 -7.99
C GLN A 206 -9.88 -6.20 -7.25
N TYR A 207 -10.85 -6.76 -7.98
CA TYR A 207 -11.91 -7.60 -7.41
C TYR A 207 -11.39 -8.97 -6.97
N ARG A 208 -10.53 -9.61 -7.78
CA ARG A 208 -9.95 -10.93 -7.48
C ARG A 208 -8.85 -10.87 -6.41
N GLY A 209 -8.11 -9.75 -6.35
CA GLY A 209 -6.85 -9.63 -5.64
C GLY A 209 -5.67 -10.12 -6.50
N ALA A 210 -4.70 -9.24 -6.72
CA ALA A 210 -3.48 -9.58 -7.46
C ALA A 210 -2.56 -10.49 -6.63
N THR A 211 -1.95 -11.47 -7.30
CA THR A 211 -0.98 -12.40 -6.70
C THR A 211 0.44 -11.84 -6.75
N ALA A 212 1.35 -12.38 -5.93
CA ALA A 212 2.76 -11.97 -5.95
C ALA A 212 3.40 -12.13 -7.34
N VAL A 213 3.07 -13.21 -8.04
CA VAL A 213 3.55 -13.54 -9.40
C VAL A 213 3.10 -12.49 -10.41
N GLU A 214 1.84 -12.06 -10.34
CA GLU A 214 1.32 -11.02 -11.25
C GLU A 214 1.96 -9.67 -10.98
N ILE A 215 2.11 -9.30 -9.70
CA ILE A 215 2.78 -8.06 -9.33
C ILE A 215 4.26 -8.09 -9.70
N ALA A 216 4.95 -9.22 -9.57
CA ALA A 216 6.34 -9.37 -10.03
C ALA A 216 6.45 -9.15 -11.55
N GLY A 217 5.54 -9.73 -12.34
CA GLY A 217 5.45 -9.46 -13.79
C GLY A 217 5.23 -7.97 -14.10
N PHE A 218 4.35 -7.30 -13.34
CA PHE A 218 4.16 -5.85 -13.46
C PHE A 218 5.42 -5.05 -13.13
N VAL A 219 6.15 -5.42 -12.08
CA VAL A 219 7.42 -4.77 -11.75
C VAL A 219 8.44 -4.96 -12.87
N LYS A 220 8.55 -6.16 -13.46
CA LYS A 220 9.44 -6.42 -14.60
C LYS A 220 9.07 -5.56 -15.82
N ALA A 221 7.78 -5.46 -16.12
CA ALA A 221 7.30 -4.59 -17.20
C ALA A 221 7.64 -3.11 -16.95
N ILE A 222 7.44 -2.61 -15.73
CA ILE A 222 7.80 -1.24 -15.36
C ILE A 222 9.31 -1.02 -15.47
N ARG A 223 10.13 -1.91 -14.90
CA ARG A 223 11.60 -1.83 -14.97
C ARG A 223 12.09 -1.79 -16.41
N ARG A 224 11.55 -2.66 -17.27
CA ARG A 224 11.87 -2.68 -18.70
C ARG A 224 11.46 -1.39 -19.40
N HIS A 225 10.26 -0.87 -19.11
CA HIS A 225 9.74 0.35 -19.73
C HIS A 225 10.57 1.59 -19.36
N VAL A 226 11.07 1.68 -18.13
CA VAL A 226 11.87 2.82 -17.66
C VAL A 226 13.37 2.67 -17.93
N GLY A 227 13.81 1.51 -18.44
CA GLY A 227 15.24 1.21 -18.61
C GLY A 227 16.00 0.97 -17.31
N ALA A 228 15.29 0.55 -16.24
CA ALA A 228 15.93 0.22 -14.97
C ALA A 228 16.87 -0.98 -15.13
N VAL A 229 18.14 -0.80 -14.75
CA VAL A 229 19.15 -1.85 -14.82
C VAL A 229 19.23 -2.56 -13.48
N ALA A 230 18.65 -3.77 -13.41
CA ALA A 230 18.75 -4.60 -12.22
C ALA A 230 20.22 -4.90 -11.91
N GLY A 231 20.64 -4.67 -10.66
CA GLY A 231 22.01 -4.94 -10.23
C GLY A 231 23.06 -3.97 -10.78
N SER A 232 22.69 -2.79 -11.28
CA SER A 232 23.68 -1.74 -11.60
C SER A 232 24.52 -1.37 -10.37
N GLY A 233 23.95 -1.52 -9.16
CA GLY A 233 24.62 -1.15 -7.91
C GLY A 233 24.89 0.34 -7.82
N ALA A 234 24.14 1.15 -8.58
CA ALA A 234 24.24 2.62 -8.59
C ALA A 234 23.74 3.23 -7.27
N ALA A 235 22.76 2.59 -6.64
CA ALA A 235 22.27 2.94 -5.30
C ALA A 235 22.61 1.84 -4.27
N ASP A 236 22.68 2.23 -3.01
CA ASP A 236 22.81 1.31 -1.88
C ASP A 236 21.45 1.05 -1.21
N LEU A 237 20.60 2.08 -1.13
CA LEU A 237 19.25 2.01 -0.59
C LEU A 237 18.24 2.55 -1.60
N ASP A 238 17.21 1.76 -1.87
CA ASP A 238 16.01 2.18 -2.58
C ASP A 238 14.91 2.55 -1.58
N TRP A 239 14.34 3.74 -1.71
CA TRP A 239 13.39 4.30 -0.75
C TRP A 239 12.17 4.88 -1.48
N PRO A 240 11.15 4.04 -1.77
CA PRO A 240 9.95 4.45 -2.46
C PRO A 240 9.04 5.35 -1.61
N CYS A 241 8.49 6.38 -2.24
CA CYS A 241 7.78 7.50 -1.60
C CYS A 241 6.47 7.80 -2.35
N TYR A 242 5.45 6.95 -2.22
CA TYR A 242 4.17 7.06 -2.94
C TYR A 242 3.04 7.61 -2.05
N LEU A 243 3.22 8.82 -1.55
CA LEU A 243 2.38 9.38 -0.49
C LEU A 243 0.92 9.60 -0.92
N SER A 244 0.01 9.24 -0.02
CA SER A 244 -1.41 9.57 -0.15
C SER A 244 -1.63 11.08 -0.04
N PRO A 245 -2.46 11.71 -0.90
CA PRO A 245 -2.81 13.13 -0.78
C PRO A 245 -3.56 13.47 0.53
N LYS A 246 -3.98 12.46 1.30
CA LYS A 246 -4.57 12.64 2.64
C LYS A 246 -3.50 12.82 3.73
N LEU A 247 -2.21 12.61 3.45
CA LEU A 247 -1.13 12.68 4.44
C LEU A 247 -0.67 14.13 4.68
N LYS A 248 -1.20 14.74 5.75
CA LYS A 248 -0.90 16.13 6.12
C LYS A 248 0.36 16.32 6.96
N THR A 249 1.03 15.25 7.38
CA THR A 249 2.26 15.34 8.19
C THR A 249 3.45 15.81 7.36
N ALA A 250 4.44 16.41 8.01
CA ALA A 250 5.69 16.78 7.34
C ALA A 250 6.48 15.50 6.95
N PRO A 251 7.21 15.52 5.82
CA PRO A 251 7.95 14.34 5.35
C PRO A 251 9.28 14.18 6.09
N TRP A 252 9.27 13.66 7.32
CA TRP A 252 10.46 13.52 8.17
C TRP A 252 11.45 12.48 7.63
N PHE A 253 10.96 11.49 6.89
CA PHE A 253 11.81 10.50 6.23
C PHE A 253 12.82 11.13 5.24
N LEU A 254 12.55 12.31 4.66
CA LEU A 254 13.52 13.00 3.78
C LEU A 254 14.75 13.48 4.56
N HIS A 255 14.56 14.02 5.77
CA HIS A 255 15.66 14.36 6.66
C HIS A 255 16.44 13.10 7.08
N SER A 256 15.74 11.99 7.26
CA SER A 256 16.36 10.69 7.56
C SER A 256 17.22 10.20 6.40
N ALA A 257 16.73 10.31 5.16
CA ALA A 257 17.48 9.97 3.95
C ALA A 257 18.76 10.81 3.82
N ARG A 258 18.72 12.11 4.13
CA ARG A 258 19.92 12.98 4.17
C ARG A 258 20.96 12.49 5.18
N LEU A 259 20.53 12.04 6.36
CA LEU A 259 21.45 11.50 7.36
C LEU A 259 22.09 10.20 6.86
N VAL A 260 21.33 9.31 6.24
CA VAL A 260 21.85 8.07 5.63
C VAL A 260 22.87 8.39 4.52
N ALA A 261 22.59 9.39 3.68
CA ALA A 261 23.53 9.85 2.66
C ALA A 261 24.80 10.46 3.27
N SER A 262 24.67 11.23 4.35
CA SER A 262 25.83 11.78 5.09
C SER A 262 26.70 10.70 5.76
N ALA A 263 26.15 9.51 5.97
CA ALA A 263 26.89 8.34 6.43
C ALA A 263 27.64 7.61 5.29
N GLY A 264 27.58 8.12 4.06
CA GLY A 264 28.31 7.60 2.90
C GLY A 264 27.55 6.59 2.04
N TYR A 265 26.25 6.39 2.29
CA TYR A 265 25.41 5.49 1.49
C TYR A 265 24.69 6.22 0.36
N ARG A 266 24.59 5.60 -0.82
CA ARG A 266 23.83 6.16 -1.95
C ARG A 266 22.35 5.86 -1.81
N VAL A 267 21.54 6.89 -1.58
CA VAL A 267 20.10 6.78 -1.31
C VAL A 267 19.29 7.24 -2.51
N MET A 268 18.55 6.31 -3.12
CA MET A 268 17.64 6.58 -4.22
C MET A 268 16.20 6.72 -3.70
N LEU A 269 15.66 7.94 -3.75
CA LEU A 269 14.25 8.21 -3.48
C LEU A 269 13.49 8.24 -4.80
N HIS A 270 12.34 7.58 -4.88
CA HIS A 270 11.47 7.70 -6.05
C HIS A 270 10.00 7.63 -5.65
N GLY A 271 9.13 8.34 -6.36
CA GLY A 271 7.69 8.29 -6.10
C GLY A 271 6.97 9.58 -6.37
N HIS A 272 5.81 9.75 -5.77
CA HIS A 272 4.90 10.86 -6.05
C HIS A 272 4.08 11.22 -4.81
N TYR A 273 3.64 12.48 -4.74
CA TYR A 273 2.67 12.94 -3.76
C TYR A 273 1.34 13.23 -4.46
N GLY A 274 0.39 12.28 -4.42
CA GLY A 274 -1.03 12.39 -4.83
C GLY A 274 -1.39 13.17 -6.12
N GLN A 275 -2.24 12.63 -7.00
CA GLN A 275 -2.60 13.39 -8.21
C GLN A 275 -3.59 14.53 -7.94
N ASP A 276 -4.38 14.44 -6.87
CA ASP A 276 -5.45 15.38 -6.57
C ASP A 276 -5.28 15.97 -5.16
N GLY A 277 -5.16 17.29 -5.09
CA GLY A 277 -4.96 18.02 -3.83
C GLY A 277 -4.24 19.37 -4.00
N THR A 278 -4.27 20.19 -2.96
CA THR A 278 -3.60 21.51 -2.90
C THR A 278 -2.10 21.44 -2.60
N GLU A 279 -1.61 20.29 -2.13
CA GLU A 279 -0.20 20.05 -1.77
C GLU A 279 0.56 19.26 -2.87
N ARG A 280 0.13 19.39 -4.13
CA ARG A 280 0.86 18.84 -5.28
C ARG A 280 2.29 19.42 -5.27
N GLY A 281 3.31 18.57 -5.42
CA GLY A 281 4.71 19.01 -5.39
C GLY A 281 5.38 18.99 -4.02
N LYS A 282 4.72 18.50 -2.96
CA LYS A 282 5.26 18.49 -1.59
C LYS A 282 6.63 17.81 -1.47
N LEU A 283 6.85 16.69 -2.17
CA LEU A 283 8.13 15.98 -2.13
C LEU A 283 9.22 16.72 -2.88
N GLU A 284 8.88 17.32 -4.02
CA GLU A 284 9.76 18.16 -4.83
C GLU A 284 10.19 19.40 -4.04
N ILE A 285 9.25 20.09 -3.37
CA ILE A 285 9.56 21.23 -2.51
C ILE A 285 10.46 20.79 -1.36
N ALA A 286 10.13 19.70 -0.67
CA ALA A 286 10.94 19.21 0.44
C ALA A 286 12.34 18.75 -0.01
N ALA A 287 12.44 18.11 -1.18
CA ALA A 287 13.71 17.69 -1.78
C ALA A 287 14.57 18.91 -2.14
N ALA A 288 14.00 19.89 -2.85
CA ALA A 288 14.70 21.13 -3.22
C ALA A 288 15.23 21.86 -1.98
N ARG A 289 14.38 22.07 -0.97
CA ARG A 289 14.78 22.76 0.28
C ARG A 289 15.84 21.97 1.06
N SER A 290 15.80 20.65 0.99
CA SER A 290 16.81 19.75 1.59
C SER A 290 18.15 19.73 0.87
N GLY A 291 18.25 20.33 -0.33
CA GLY A 291 19.40 20.15 -1.21
C GLY A 291 19.50 18.75 -1.81
N ILE A 292 18.40 18.00 -1.86
CA ILE A 292 18.33 16.72 -2.57
C ILE A 292 18.07 17.02 -4.04
N ALA A 293 18.91 16.49 -4.93
CA ALA A 293 18.75 16.68 -6.37
C ALA A 293 17.42 16.08 -6.84
N ILE A 294 16.63 16.88 -7.55
CA ILE A 294 15.41 16.43 -8.22
C ILE A 294 15.79 16.10 -9.66
N CYS A 295 15.69 14.83 -10.02
CA CYS A 295 16.17 14.31 -11.28
C CYS A 295 15.02 14.18 -12.29
N ALA A 296 15.29 14.47 -13.55
CA ALA A 296 14.35 14.29 -14.66
C ALA A 296 14.56 12.97 -15.42
N SER A 297 15.67 12.26 -15.17
CA SER A 297 15.96 10.95 -15.77
C SER A 297 16.73 10.03 -14.83
N LEU A 298 16.88 8.76 -15.23
CA LEU A 298 17.74 7.81 -14.52
C LEU A 298 19.22 8.18 -14.62
N GLU A 299 19.68 8.75 -15.74
CA GLU A 299 21.08 9.17 -15.87
C GLU A 299 21.41 10.34 -14.93
N GLU A 300 20.49 11.31 -14.81
CA GLU A 300 20.65 12.41 -13.85
C GLU A 300 20.64 11.91 -12.41
N ALA A 301 19.79 10.91 -12.10
CA ALA A 301 19.74 10.30 -10.78
C ALA A 301 21.06 9.56 -10.46
N ASP A 302 21.61 8.79 -11.39
CA ASP A 302 22.90 8.11 -11.22
C ASP A 302 24.06 9.11 -11.02
N SER A 303 24.08 10.19 -11.82
CA SER A 303 25.07 11.26 -11.66
C SER A 303 24.93 11.97 -10.31
N ALA A 304 23.72 12.22 -9.84
CA ALA A 304 23.47 12.82 -8.53
C ALA A 304 23.90 11.89 -7.39
N LEU A 305 23.61 10.59 -7.46
CA LEU A 305 24.07 9.61 -6.47
C LEU A 305 25.60 9.56 -6.38
N THR A 306 26.30 9.66 -7.52
CA THR A 306 27.77 9.70 -7.54
C THR A 306 28.34 10.99 -6.93
N GLY A 307 27.66 12.13 -7.13
CA GLY A 307 28.11 13.44 -6.65
C GLY A 307 27.78 13.73 -5.18
N THR A 308 26.53 13.54 -4.77
CA THR A 308 26.00 13.95 -3.45
C THR A 308 25.55 12.77 -2.58
N GLY A 309 25.50 11.55 -3.12
CA GLY A 309 25.02 10.37 -2.39
C GLY A 309 23.50 10.28 -2.24
N ILE A 310 22.72 11.24 -2.76
CA ILE A 310 21.26 11.21 -2.64
C ILE A 310 20.58 11.87 -3.83
N ALA A 311 19.54 11.21 -4.35
CA ALA A 311 18.74 11.69 -5.47
C ALA A 311 17.26 11.42 -5.23
N TYR A 312 16.40 12.31 -5.72
CA TYR A 312 14.96 12.10 -5.79
C TYR A 312 14.50 12.12 -7.25
N LEU A 313 13.86 11.03 -7.67
CA LEU A 313 13.27 10.89 -9.01
C LEU A 313 11.74 10.86 -8.92
N PRO A 314 11.05 11.95 -9.31
CA PRO A 314 9.59 11.98 -9.35
C PRO A 314 9.03 10.91 -10.30
N LEU A 315 7.89 10.31 -9.94
CA LEU A 315 7.24 9.30 -10.78
C LEU A 315 6.91 9.81 -12.19
N PRO A 316 6.45 11.05 -12.42
CA PRO A 316 6.24 11.56 -13.78
C PRO A 316 7.51 11.58 -14.63
N ALA A 317 8.68 11.78 -14.02
CA ALA A 317 9.97 11.71 -14.70
C ALA A 317 10.42 10.26 -14.94
N LEU A 318 10.19 9.37 -13.96
CA LEU A 318 10.50 7.95 -14.08
C LEU A 318 9.63 7.24 -15.13
N SER A 319 8.31 7.40 -15.05
CA SER A 319 7.35 6.86 -16.02
C SER A 319 6.05 7.67 -16.00
N PRO A 320 5.83 8.52 -17.02
CA PRO A 320 4.56 9.20 -17.21
C PRO A 320 3.38 8.21 -17.29
N GLN A 321 3.57 7.05 -17.93
CA GLN A 321 2.50 6.06 -18.11
C GLN A 321 2.07 5.42 -16.78
N VAL A 322 3.02 5.02 -15.93
CA VAL A 322 2.71 4.51 -14.59
C VAL A 322 2.04 5.59 -13.74
N TYR A 323 2.53 6.83 -13.83
CA TYR A 323 1.88 7.97 -13.19
C TYR A 323 0.39 8.06 -13.61
N ARG A 324 0.08 8.04 -14.91
CA ARG A 324 -1.30 8.11 -15.41
C ARG A 324 -2.17 6.93 -14.95
N LEU A 325 -1.61 5.72 -14.87
CA LEU A 325 -2.35 4.55 -14.37
C LEU A 325 -2.74 4.71 -12.89
N LEU A 326 -1.84 5.20 -12.04
CA LEU A 326 -2.17 5.50 -10.64
C LEU A 326 -3.23 6.61 -10.54
N GLY A 327 -3.25 7.53 -11.50
CA GLY A 327 -4.24 8.59 -11.66
C GLY A 327 -5.67 8.13 -11.93
N LEU A 328 -5.85 6.89 -12.41
CA LEU A 328 -7.19 6.35 -12.65
C LEU A 328 -8.01 6.21 -11.35
N TYR A 329 -7.38 6.31 -10.18
CA TYR A 329 -8.08 6.38 -8.90
C TYR A 329 -9.17 7.46 -8.90
N GLY A 330 -8.89 8.67 -9.38
CA GLY A 330 -9.88 9.76 -9.38
C GLY A 330 -11.06 9.52 -10.35
N LEU A 331 -10.85 8.70 -11.38
CA LEU A 331 -11.91 8.34 -12.34
C LEU A 331 -12.75 7.16 -11.84
N MET A 332 -12.10 6.17 -11.24
CA MET A 332 -12.74 4.91 -10.83
C MET A 332 -13.23 4.94 -9.38
N GLU A 333 -12.78 5.92 -8.57
CA GLU A 333 -12.95 6.00 -7.12
C GLU A 333 -12.54 4.69 -6.40
N MET A 334 -11.63 3.94 -7.02
CA MET A 334 -11.18 2.63 -6.61
C MET A 334 -9.66 2.55 -6.74
N ARG A 335 -9.02 1.83 -5.82
CA ARG A 335 -7.58 1.57 -5.90
C ARG A 335 -7.26 0.73 -7.13
N ILE A 336 -6.19 1.12 -7.81
CA ILE A 336 -5.60 0.35 -8.90
C ILE A 336 -4.60 -0.65 -8.30
N PRO A 337 -4.57 -1.91 -8.77
CA PRO A 337 -3.72 -2.97 -8.23
C PRO A 337 -2.23 -2.84 -8.65
N LEU A 338 -1.72 -1.62 -8.71
CA LEU A 338 -0.30 -1.30 -8.99
C LEU A 338 0.45 -0.78 -7.77
N GLY A 339 -0.22 -0.54 -6.64
CA GLY A 339 0.40 0.03 -5.44
C GLY A 339 1.64 -0.77 -4.98
N ALA A 340 1.53 -2.09 -4.85
CA ALA A 340 2.68 -2.92 -4.47
C ALA A 340 3.78 -2.95 -5.54
N ALA A 341 3.42 -2.87 -6.84
CA ALA A 341 4.40 -2.88 -7.93
C ALA A 341 5.29 -1.64 -7.88
N VAL A 342 4.69 -0.45 -7.69
CA VAL A 342 5.46 0.80 -7.73
C VAL A 342 6.45 0.92 -6.57
N HIS A 343 6.19 0.28 -5.44
CA HIS A 343 7.13 0.20 -4.31
C HIS A 343 8.35 -0.69 -4.56
N LEU A 344 8.33 -1.54 -5.58
CA LEU A 344 9.40 -2.50 -5.85
C LEU A 344 10.10 -2.26 -7.19
N ILE A 345 9.90 -1.08 -7.80
CA ILE A 345 10.56 -0.71 -9.05
C ILE A 345 12.08 -0.77 -8.88
N ASN A 346 12.63 -0.22 -7.79
CA ASN A 346 14.08 -0.15 -7.54
C ASN A 346 14.86 0.27 -8.81
N PRO A 347 14.66 1.52 -9.27
CA PRO A 347 15.03 1.96 -10.62
C PRO A 347 16.54 1.91 -10.91
N LEU A 348 17.37 2.03 -9.86
CA LEU A 348 18.83 2.01 -9.95
C LEU A 348 19.45 0.80 -9.25
N GLY A 349 18.69 -0.29 -9.11
CA GLY A 349 19.21 -1.60 -8.71
C GLY A 349 19.90 -1.62 -7.34
N ALA A 350 19.37 -0.90 -6.36
CA ALA A 350 19.86 -0.92 -4.99
C ALA A 350 19.85 -2.33 -4.38
N ARG A 351 20.80 -2.59 -3.47
CA ARG A 351 20.91 -3.90 -2.80
C ARG A 351 19.72 -4.21 -1.88
N THR A 352 19.10 -3.18 -1.32
CA THR A 352 17.96 -3.29 -0.41
C THR A 352 16.95 -2.17 -0.66
N SER A 353 15.69 -2.43 -0.34
CA SER A 353 14.63 -1.43 -0.33
C SER A 353 14.02 -1.27 1.07
N LEU A 354 13.60 -0.05 1.41
CA LEU A 354 12.91 0.27 2.66
C LEU A 354 11.46 0.71 2.39
N LEU A 355 10.49 -0.11 2.82
CA LEU A 355 9.06 0.06 2.52
C LEU A 355 8.23 0.36 3.77
N GLY A 356 7.09 1.05 3.59
CA GLY A 356 6.05 1.16 4.61
C GLY A 356 4.78 0.44 4.18
N VAL A 357 4.44 -0.66 4.86
CA VAL A 357 3.27 -1.49 4.52
C VAL A 357 2.46 -1.85 5.76
N ALA A 358 1.39 -1.09 6.01
CA ALA A 358 0.56 -1.23 7.20
C ALA A 358 -0.26 -2.54 7.25
N ASN A 359 -0.80 -3.01 6.13
CA ASN A 359 -1.67 -4.19 6.08
C ASN A 359 -0.84 -5.48 6.16
N SER A 360 -1.15 -6.37 7.12
CA SER A 360 -0.43 -7.64 7.32
C SER A 360 -0.39 -8.53 6.08
N ALA A 361 -1.49 -8.67 5.34
CA ALA A 361 -1.53 -9.47 4.11
C ALA A 361 -0.61 -8.87 3.02
N ALA A 362 -0.55 -7.53 2.95
CA ALA A 362 0.30 -6.84 1.98
C ALA A 362 1.80 -6.94 2.34
N ARG A 363 2.16 -7.12 3.62
CA ARG A 363 3.55 -7.31 4.06
C ARG A 363 4.12 -8.62 3.54
N THR A 364 3.39 -9.72 3.73
CA THR A 364 3.78 -11.03 3.20
C THR A 364 3.85 -10.99 1.68
N LEU A 365 2.82 -10.42 1.04
CA LEU A 365 2.80 -10.23 -0.41
C LEU A 365 4.06 -9.47 -0.92
N SER A 366 4.47 -8.40 -0.24
CA SER A 366 5.64 -7.61 -0.63
C SER A 366 6.95 -8.41 -0.55
N ARG A 367 7.09 -9.29 0.46
CA ARG A 367 8.24 -10.21 0.55
C ARG A 367 8.24 -11.25 -0.56
N ASP A 368 7.09 -11.85 -0.83
CA ASP A 368 6.96 -12.84 -1.89
C ASP A 368 7.33 -12.22 -3.25
N ILE A 369 6.86 -11.00 -3.53
CA ILE A 369 7.23 -10.25 -4.73
C ILE A 369 8.75 -9.99 -4.75
N ALA A 370 9.33 -9.53 -3.64
CA ALA A 370 10.77 -9.27 -3.55
C ALA A 370 11.60 -10.52 -3.87
N LEU A 371 11.25 -11.68 -3.31
CA LEU A 371 11.91 -12.96 -3.58
C LEU A 371 11.77 -13.36 -5.06
N LEU A 372 10.58 -13.21 -5.65
CA LEU A 372 10.34 -13.47 -7.09
C LEU A 372 11.18 -12.55 -8.00
N LEU A 373 11.45 -11.33 -7.55
CA LEU A 373 12.31 -10.36 -8.24
C LEU A 373 13.80 -10.56 -7.96
N GLY A 374 14.18 -11.56 -7.16
CA GLY A 374 15.56 -11.84 -6.78
C GLY A 374 16.15 -10.88 -5.74
N LEU A 375 15.32 -10.05 -5.10
CA LEU A 375 15.76 -9.13 -4.04
C LEU A 375 15.92 -9.92 -2.73
N LYS A 376 17.16 -10.01 -2.27
CA LYS A 376 17.53 -10.78 -1.07
C LYS A 376 17.38 -9.99 0.23
N ASP A 377 17.52 -8.68 0.15
CA ASP A 377 17.46 -7.79 1.30
C ASP A 377 16.32 -6.78 1.14
N LEU A 378 15.46 -6.71 2.15
CA LEU A 378 14.27 -5.86 2.16
C LEU A 378 13.92 -5.53 3.61
N THR A 379 13.54 -4.29 3.90
CA THR A 379 12.96 -3.92 5.20
C THR A 379 11.57 -3.30 4.99
N ILE A 380 10.57 -3.78 5.73
CA ILE A 380 9.21 -3.26 5.72
C ILE A 380 8.82 -2.79 7.12
N LEU A 381 8.43 -1.52 7.25
CA LEU A 381 7.83 -0.96 8.46
C LEU A 381 6.32 -1.26 8.46
N GLY A 382 5.85 -2.02 9.45
CA GLY A 382 4.50 -2.57 9.46
C GLY A 382 3.39 -1.63 9.95
N ASN A 383 3.72 -0.40 10.36
CA ASN A 383 2.77 0.58 10.88
C ASN A 383 2.53 1.78 9.96
N THR A 384 3.38 1.96 8.95
CA THR A 384 3.26 3.05 7.99
C THR A 384 2.79 2.53 6.65
N ARG A 385 2.19 3.42 5.87
CA ARG A 385 1.58 3.09 4.59
C ARG A 385 2.16 4.01 3.53
N ASP A 386 2.45 3.43 2.36
CA ASP A 386 2.82 4.12 1.13
C ASP A 386 4.19 4.86 1.18
N HIS A 387 4.87 4.89 2.33
CA HIS A 387 6.25 5.34 2.50
C HIS A 387 6.80 4.78 3.81
N ALA A 388 8.10 4.57 3.87
CA ALA A 388 8.75 4.15 5.11
C ALA A 388 9.14 5.36 5.96
N GLU A 389 8.32 5.61 6.98
CA GLU A 389 8.63 6.49 8.11
C GLU A 389 8.39 5.69 9.39
N PHE A 390 9.22 5.88 10.42
CA PHE A 390 9.08 5.15 11.66
C PHE A 390 8.08 5.83 12.59
N THR A 391 7.30 5.06 13.35
CA THR A 391 6.36 5.61 14.35
C THR A 391 6.86 5.29 15.76
N PRO A 392 7.79 6.08 16.34
CA PRO A 392 8.49 5.70 17.57
C PRO A 392 7.58 5.52 18.79
N TYR A 393 6.42 6.15 18.78
CA TYR A 393 5.44 6.13 19.88
C TYR A 393 4.40 5.02 19.75
N ARG A 394 4.59 4.11 18.81
CA ARG A 394 3.77 2.90 18.63
C ARG A 394 4.68 1.71 18.46
N GLN A 395 4.29 0.57 19.02
CA GLN A 395 5.01 -0.67 18.81
C GLN A 395 5.05 -0.95 17.31
N THR A 396 6.24 -1.03 16.74
CA THR A 396 6.43 -1.09 15.28
C THR A 396 7.03 -2.45 14.91
N PRO A 397 6.25 -3.34 14.27
CA PRO A 397 6.79 -4.57 13.71
C PRO A 397 7.60 -4.24 12.46
N VAL A 398 8.83 -4.73 12.41
CA VAL A 398 9.78 -4.54 11.32
C VAL A 398 10.02 -5.89 10.66
N TYR A 399 9.58 -6.00 9.41
CA TYR A 399 9.64 -7.22 8.63
C TYR A 399 10.84 -7.13 7.69
N ARG A 400 11.88 -7.95 7.92
CA ARG A 400 13.09 -7.99 7.10
C ARG A 400 13.23 -9.26 6.27
N LEU A 401 13.86 -9.15 5.11
CA LEU A 401 14.57 -10.24 4.43
C LEU A 401 16.07 -9.92 4.54
N ILE A 402 16.87 -10.90 4.94
CA ILE A 402 18.33 -10.80 4.98
C ILE A 402 18.89 -12.01 4.25
N GLY A 403 19.57 -11.80 3.12
CA GLY A 403 20.06 -12.90 2.31
C GLY A 403 18.96 -13.83 1.78
N GLY A 404 17.71 -13.36 1.68
CA GLY A 404 16.53 -14.13 1.30
C GLY A 404 15.76 -14.76 2.46
N GLU A 405 16.29 -14.72 3.68
CA GLU A 405 15.66 -15.32 4.86
C GLU A 405 14.91 -14.28 5.72
N PRO A 406 13.71 -14.60 6.24
CA PRO A 406 12.98 -13.71 7.14
C PRO A 406 13.71 -13.46 8.46
N ALA A 407 13.82 -12.19 8.85
CA ALA A 407 14.46 -11.76 10.10
C ALA A 407 13.62 -10.69 10.82
N ASP A 408 12.38 -11.05 11.16
CA ASP A 408 11.38 -10.17 11.77
C ASP A 408 11.81 -9.73 13.17
N LEU A 409 11.53 -8.48 13.51
CA LEU A 409 11.71 -7.96 14.86
C LEU A 409 10.57 -7.00 15.22
N VAL A 410 10.38 -6.77 16.51
CA VAL A 410 9.37 -5.84 17.01
C VAL A 410 10.07 -4.79 17.87
N VAL A 411 9.96 -3.53 17.46
CA VAL A 411 10.49 -2.40 18.24
C VAL A 411 9.40 -1.91 19.20
N PRO A 412 9.67 -1.83 20.51
CA PRO A 412 8.70 -1.34 21.49
C PRO A 412 8.39 0.15 21.28
N ALA A 413 7.21 0.57 21.73
CA ALA A 413 6.84 1.99 21.74
C ALA A 413 7.67 2.76 22.77
N LEU A 414 8.14 3.94 22.40
CA LEU A 414 8.68 4.91 23.34
C LEU A 414 7.56 5.69 24.04
N PRO A 415 7.80 6.21 25.26
CA PRO A 415 6.89 7.16 25.90
C PRO A 415 6.61 8.34 24.97
N THR A 416 5.34 8.77 24.88
CA THR A 416 4.96 9.90 24.02
C THR A 416 5.28 11.22 24.73
N PRO A 417 6.16 12.09 24.19
CA PRO A 417 6.40 13.41 24.72
C PRO A 417 5.15 14.29 24.65
N PRO A 418 5.05 15.35 25.47
CA PRO A 418 4.00 16.34 25.33
C PRO A 418 4.01 16.94 23.91
N ALA A 419 2.82 17.33 23.43
CA ALA A 419 2.74 18.02 22.15
C ALA A 419 3.36 19.42 22.29
N GLU A 420 4.32 19.74 21.43
CA GLU A 420 4.89 21.08 21.37
C GLU A 420 3.98 22.02 20.56
N ALA A 421 3.85 23.25 21.04
CA ALA A 421 3.04 24.27 20.36
C ALA A 421 3.74 24.72 19.08
N ARG A 422 3.06 24.60 17.95
CA ARG A 422 3.53 25.16 16.68
C ARG A 422 3.27 26.66 16.69
N THR A 423 4.31 27.45 16.95
CA THR A 423 4.17 28.91 17.05
C THR A 423 4.23 29.54 15.66
N GLY A 424 3.08 29.81 15.03
CA GLY A 424 2.97 30.68 13.83
C GLY A 424 3.77 30.27 12.58
N LEU A 425 4.44 29.12 12.60
CA LEU A 425 5.17 28.56 11.46
C LEU A 425 4.22 27.68 10.65
N SER A 426 4.29 27.80 9.32
CA SER A 426 3.70 26.80 8.43
C SER A 426 4.33 25.42 8.69
N THR A 427 3.65 24.35 8.26
CA THR A 427 4.19 22.97 8.41
C THR A 427 5.55 22.82 7.72
N ARG A 428 5.79 23.54 6.62
CA ARG A 428 7.08 23.58 5.92
C ARG A 428 8.15 24.30 6.74
N GLU A 429 7.88 25.52 7.19
CA GLU A 429 8.85 26.31 7.96
C GLU A 429 9.21 25.61 9.27
N TYR A 430 8.24 24.97 9.92
CA TYR A 430 8.48 24.15 11.09
C TYR A 430 9.37 22.92 10.77
N TRP A 431 9.12 22.24 9.65
CA TRP A 431 9.94 21.11 9.20
C TRP A 431 11.40 21.53 8.88
N GLU A 432 11.62 22.73 8.36
CA GLU A 432 12.95 23.31 8.16
C GLU A 432 13.59 23.74 9.51
N ALA A 433 12.80 24.37 10.38
CA ALA A 433 13.26 24.86 11.68
C ALA A 433 13.74 23.72 12.59
N VAL A 434 13.08 22.55 12.56
CA VAL A 434 13.55 21.35 13.28
C VAL A 434 14.91 20.88 12.76
N TRP A 435 15.13 20.90 11.44
CA TRP A 435 16.43 20.52 10.88
C TRP A 435 17.54 21.49 11.28
N THR A 436 17.33 22.79 11.14
CA THR A 436 18.32 23.82 11.50
C THR A 436 18.53 23.94 13.01
N GLY A 437 17.60 23.42 13.81
CA GLY A 437 17.57 23.57 15.26
C GLY A 437 17.01 24.92 15.73
N ALA A 438 16.40 25.69 14.83
CA ALA A 438 15.64 26.91 15.15
C ALA A 438 14.32 26.58 15.89
N ALA A 439 13.75 25.41 15.62
CA ALA A 439 12.73 24.77 16.45
C ALA A 439 13.31 23.50 17.05
N ARG A 440 12.93 23.19 18.28
CA ARG A 440 13.14 21.87 18.89
C ARG A 440 11.79 21.18 18.89
N ASP A 441 11.78 19.88 18.63
CA ASP A 441 10.58 19.07 18.82
C ASP A 441 11.02 17.62 19.03
N GLU A 442 10.90 17.13 20.26
CA GLU A 442 11.35 15.78 20.62
C GLU A 442 10.67 14.70 19.75
N ARG A 443 9.43 14.93 19.31
CA ARG A 443 8.66 13.99 18.48
C ARG A 443 9.17 13.92 17.07
N ALA A 444 9.44 15.07 16.46
CA ALA A 444 10.02 15.14 15.13
C ALA A 444 11.45 14.56 15.14
N GLU A 445 12.28 14.96 16.10
CA GLU A 445 13.67 14.49 16.21
C GLU A 445 13.75 12.97 16.40
N THR A 446 12.94 12.41 17.29
CA THR A 446 12.88 10.96 17.52
C THR A 446 12.40 10.22 16.25
N THR A 447 11.45 10.79 15.52
CA THR A 447 10.96 10.22 14.26
C THR A 447 12.07 10.18 13.21
N ILE A 448 12.84 11.27 13.06
CA ILE A 448 13.98 11.33 12.12
C ILE A 448 15.05 10.30 12.52
N VAL A 449 15.43 10.24 13.79
CA VAL A 449 16.45 9.31 14.29
C VAL A 449 16.05 7.85 14.10
N THR A 450 14.83 7.48 14.50
CA THR A 450 14.36 6.08 14.39
C THR A 450 14.11 5.65 12.95
N THR A 451 13.70 6.58 12.08
CA THR A 451 13.58 6.33 10.63
C THR A 451 14.96 6.14 9.99
N THR A 452 15.95 6.94 10.38
CA THR A 452 17.36 6.76 9.97
C THR A 452 17.91 5.42 10.45
N ALA A 453 17.63 5.04 11.69
CA ALA A 453 18.03 3.74 12.24
C ALA A 453 17.44 2.57 11.45
N ALA A 454 16.16 2.64 11.05
CA ALA A 454 15.54 1.61 10.21
C ALA A 454 16.22 1.47 8.83
N ALA A 455 16.64 2.59 8.23
CA ALA A 455 17.37 2.59 6.97
C ALA A 455 18.79 2.01 7.13
N LEU A 456 19.54 2.42 8.15
CA LEU A 456 20.87 1.87 8.45
C LEU A 456 20.82 0.36 8.75
N LEU A 457 19.77 -0.07 9.46
CA LEU A 457 19.52 -1.49 9.71
C LEU A 457 19.25 -2.24 8.39
N SER A 458 18.47 -1.65 7.48
CA SER A 458 18.23 -2.23 6.14
C SER A 458 19.51 -2.39 5.33
N LEU A 459 20.43 -1.42 5.44
CA LEU A 459 21.72 -1.40 4.75
C LEU A 459 22.74 -2.42 5.27
N GLY A 460 22.43 -3.13 6.36
CA GLY A 460 23.32 -4.09 7.01
C GLY A 460 24.43 -3.43 7.84
N ASN A 461 24.30 -2.13 8.16
CA ASN A 461 25.32 -1.38 8.89
C ASN A 461 25.44 -1.83 10.35
N THR A 462 24.35 -2.33 10.95
CA THR A 462 24.30 -2.79 12.34
C THR A 462 23.53 -4.11 12.45
N SER A 463 23.84 -4.89 13.48
CA SER A 463 23.16 -6.15 13.79
C SER A 463 21.78 -5.96 14.39
N ASP A 464 21.59 -4.90 15.17
CA ASP A 464 20.38 -4.61 15.91
C ASP A 464 19.94 -3.14 15.79
N PHE A 465 18.70 -2.89 16.20
CA PHE A 465 18.05 -1.59 16.06
C PHE A 465 18.54 -0.54 17.07
N GLU A 466 19.04 -0.94 18.24
CA GLU A 466 19.51 0.04 19.23
C GLU A 466 20.85 0.63 18.81
N THR A 467 21.79 -0.20 18.34
CA THR A 467 23.05 0.28 17.75
C THR A 467 22.79 1.14 16.50
N ALA A 468 21.76 0.81 15.71
CA ALA A 468 21.32 1.66 14.61
C ALA A 468 20.83 3.04 15.10
N CYS A 469 20.08 3.07 16.21
CA CYS A 469 19.62 4.31 16.84
C CYS A 469 20.79 5.15 17.37
N GLU A 470 21.80 4.54 18.00
CA GLU A 470 23.00 5.25 18.45
C GLU A 470 23.74 5.92 17.30
N THR A 471 23.94 5.19 16.20
CA THR A 471 24.55 5.73 14.98
C THR A 471 23.70 6.86 14.40
N ALA A 472 22.39 6.68 14.32
CA ALA A 472 21.47 7.70 13.82
C ALA A 472 21.45 8.97 14.70
N ARG A 473 21.54 8.83 16.04
CA ARG A 473 21.67 9.96 16.98
C ARG A 473 22.98 10.72 16.74
N ALA A 474 24.09 10.01 16.55
CA ALA A 474 25.37 10.63 16.24
C ALA A 474 25.33 11.43 14.93
N LEU A 475 24.72 10.87 13.87
CA LEU A 475 24.48 11.56 12.60
C LEU A 475 23.59 12.78 12.78
N TRP A 476 22.49 12.67 13.54
CA TRP A 476 21.60 13.79 13.85
C TRP A 476 22.35 14.92 14.55
N THR A 477 23.15 14.63 15.58
CA THR A 477 23.91 15.64 16.31
C THR A 477 25.00 16.29 15.46
N GLY A 478 25.67 15.51 14.61
CA GLY A 478 26.74 15.96 13.71
C GLY A 478 26.26 16.57 12.38
N ARG A 479 24.94 16.65 12.13
CA ARG A 479 24.38 17.11 10.86
C ARG A 479 24.77 18.55 10.52
N SER A 480 24.85 18.84 9.22
CA SER A 480 24.86 20.23 8.75
C SER A 480 23.50 20.88 9.01
N ARG A 481 23.52 22.01 9.73
CA ARG A 481 22.30 22.77 10.08
C ARG A 481 21.88 23.78 9.00
N GLN A 482 22.39 23.62 7.78
CA GLN A 482 22.01 24.45 6.65
C GLN A 482 20.87 23.80 5.84
N MET A 483 19.96 24.65 5.36
CA MET A 483 19.01 24.33 4.30
C MET A 483 19.49 24.94 2.98
N ALA A 484 18.98 24.46 1.85
CA ALA A 484 19.31 24.97 0.52
C ALA A 484 18.54 26.24 0.16
#